data_AF-A0A1C5MAP4-F1
#
_entry.id   AF-A0A1C5MAP4-F1
#
_cell.length_a   1.000
_cell.length_b   1.000
_cell.length_c   1.000
_cell.angle_alpha   90.00
_cell.angle_beta   90.00
_cell.angle_gamma   90.00
#
_symmetry.space_group_name_H-M   'P 1'
#
loop_
_entity.id
_entity.type
_entity.pdbx_description
1 polymer ?
#
loop_
_entity_poly.entity_id
_entity_poly.type
_entity_poly.pdbx_seq_one_letter_code
_entity_poly.pdbx_strand_id
1 'polypeptide(L)'
;MAAIFLCTALLFSGCGKSSGTLQVQGYTIDRTDSTISRDGVTYHYQVIGDSVTITYPDQSTYQTMYQNGGSFSGWSEDYDPDNGVPGDVLTDLVWENAVPKRDTLHWILSFLCWLLGGFILIFPKASWYVCYGWRFQNTEPSSAALILERITGVILIIAGFICIFI
;
A
#
# COMPACT_ATOMS: atom_id res chain seq x y z
N MET A 1 -21.70 -9.53 -14.65
CA MET A 1 -22.01 -8.17 -14.14
C MET A 1 -21.58 -7.97 -12.68
N ALA A 2 -21.83 -8.90 -11.75
CA ALA A 2 -21.43 -8.75 -10.33
C ALA A 2 -19.91 -8.63 -10.09
N ALA A 3 -19.08 -9.37 -10.85
CA ALA A 3 -17.62 -9.32 -10.71
C ALA A 3 -17.00 -7.97 -11.13
N ILE A 4 -17.62 -7.27 -12.11
CA ILE A 4 -17.17 -5.97 -12.59
C ILE A 4 -17.40 -4.88 -11.52
N PHE A 5 -18.54 -4.92 -10.83
CA PHE A 5 -18.86 -3.98 -9.75
C PHE A 5 -17.98 -4.18 -8.51
N LEU A 6 -17.57 -5.42 -8.22
CA LEU A 6 -16.69 -5.71 -7.09
C LEU A 6 -15.25 -5.20 -7.34
N CYS A 7 -14.73 -5.40 -8.57
CA CYS A 7 -13.40 -4.92 -8.94
C CYS A 7 -13.33 -3.38 -9.05
N THR A 8 -14.37 -2.71 -9.56
CA THR A 8 -14.38 -1.23 -9.60
C THR A 8 -14.49 -0.61 -8.20
N ALA A 9 -15.21 -1.24 -7.27
CA ALA A 9 -15.29 -0.80 -5.87
C ALA A 9 -13.93 -0.93 -5.13
N LEU A 10 -13.17 -1.99 -5.42
CA LEU A 10 -11.84 -2.20 -4.84
C LEU A 10 -10.79 -1.21 -5.38
N LEU A 11 -10.87 -0.85 -6.66
CA LEU A 11 -9.97 0.13 -7.28
C LEU A 11 -10.15 1.57 -6.75
N PHE A 12 -11.36 1.94 -6.31
CA PHE A 12 -11.64 3.28 -5.77
C PHE A 12 -11.36 3.43 -4.28
N SER A 13 -11.16 2.32 -3.55
CA SER A 13 -10.98 2.33 -2.09
C SER A 13 -9.50 2.45 -1.67
N GLY A 14 -8.55 2.40 -2.61
CA GLY A 14 -7.11 2.36 -2.33
C GLY A 14 -6.43 3.71 -2.08
N CYS A 15 -7.07 4.85 -2.35
CA CYS A 15 -6.40 6.15 -2.26
C CYS A 15 -6.82 6.92 -1.00
N GLY A 16 -6.38 6.42 0.16
CA GLY A 16 -6.35 7.19 1.39
C GLY A 16 -4.90 7.46 1.79
N LYS A 17 -4.25 8.47 1.21
CA LYS A 17 -3.05 9.02 1.86
C LYS A 17 -3.48 9.44 3.27
N SER A 18 -2.91 8.80 4.29
CA SER A 18 -3.15 9.17 5.69
C SER A 18 -2.50 10.54 5.95
N SER A 19 -3.14 11.59 5.48
CA SER A 19 -2.74 12.97 5.69
C SER A 19 -3.31 13.44 7.03
N GLY A 20 -2.45 13.91 7.91
CA GLY A 20 -2.85 14.47 9.20
C GLY A 20 -1.83 14.29 10.29
N THR A 21 -1.99 15.11 11.33
CA THR A 21 -1.21 15.08 12.57
C THR A 21 -1.69 13.92 13.45
N LEU A 22 -0.76 13.16 14.01
CA LEU A 22 -1.04 12.11 15.00
C LEU A 22 -0.45 12.45 16.35
N GLN A 23 -1.14 12.01 17.41
CA GLN A 23 -0.61 12.01 18.77
C GLN A 23 -0.29 10.57 19.17
N VAL A 24 1.00 10.27 19.41
CA VAL A 24 1.48 8.93 19.75
C VAL A 24 2.45 9.05 20.91
N GLN A 25 2.13 8.43 22.06
CA GLN A 25 3.02 8.38 23.24
C GLN A 25 3.54 9.76 23.73
N GLY A 26 2.72 10.82 23.59
CA GLY A 26 3.12 12.19 23.95
C GLY A 26 3.89 12.95 22.88
N TYR A 27 4.10 12.33 21.71
CA TYR A 27 4.68 12.97 20.53
C TYR A 27 3.59 13.40 19.56
N THR A 28 3.76 14.59 18.99
CA THR A 28 2.97 15.10 17.88
C THR A 28 3.71 14.84 16.58
N ILE A 29 3.20 13.94 15.73
CA ILE A 29 3.80 13.63 14.43
C ILE A 29 2.97 14.33 13.35
N ASP A 30 3.56 15.30 12.65
CA ASP A 30 2.97 15.94 11.49
C ASP A 30 3.51 15.33 10.19
N ARG A 31 2.66 14.59 9.48
CA ARG A 31 3.03 13.96 8.21
C ARG A 31 3.07 14.90 7.02
N THR A 32 2.44 16.06 7.14
CA THR A 32 2.41 17.07 6.09
C THR A 32 3.70 17.86 6.10
N ASP A 33 4.10 18.31 7.28
CA ASP A 33 5.31 19.11 7.48
C ASP A 33 6.56 18.26 7.72
N SER A 34 6.39 16.93 7.82
CA SER A 34 7.45 15.96 8.10
C SER A 34 8.20 16.29 9.39
N THR A 35 7.44 16.53 10.45
CA THR A 35 7.96 16.90 11.77
C THR A 35 7.46 15.97 12.85
N ILE A 36 8.27 15.84 13.90
CA ILE A 36 7.89 15.22 15.16
C ILE A 36 8.21 16.21 16.27
N SER A 37 7.26 16.46 17.16
CA SER A 37 7.42 17.43 18.24
C SER A 37 7.10 16.80 19.59
N ARG A 38 7.86 17.18 20.60
CA ARG A 38 7.66 16.81 22.00
C ARG A 38 8.06 17.97 22.90
N ASP A 39 7.22 18.30 23.89
CA ASP A 39 7.52 19.31 24.91
C ASP A 39 7.97 20.69 24.34
N GLY A 40 7.47 21.05 23.15
CA GLY A 40 7.80 22.30 22.45
C GLY A 40 9.07 22.26 21.59
N VAL A 41 9.82 21.15 21.59
CA VAL A 41 10.95 20.92 20.67
C VAL A 41 10.44 20.19 19.42
N THR A 42 10.90 20.63 18.25
CA THR A 42 10.52 20.06 16.95
C THR A 42 11.74 19.49 16.25
N TYR A 43 11.60 18.26 15.76
CA TYR A 43 12.57 17.54 14.95
C TYR A 43 12.00 17.36 13.55
N HIS A 44 12.85 17.41 12.55
CA HIS A 44 12.46 17.12 11.17
C HIS A 44 12.81 15.69 10.84
N TYR A 45 11.96 15.01 10.08
CA TYR A 45 12.27 13.67 9.60
C TYR A 45 12.17 13.59 8.09
N GLN A 46 12.94 12.67 7.50
CA GLN A 46 12.90 12.35 6.09
C GLN A 46 12.84 10.83 5.92
N VAL A 47 11.90 10.39 5.08
CA VAL A 47 11.74 8.98 4.72
C VAL A 47 12.18 8.81 3.27
N ILE A 48 13.21 7.99 3.04
CA ILE A 48 13.68 7.62 1.69
C ILE A 48 13.76 6.10 1.62
N GLY A 49 12.79 5.50 0.93
CA GLY A 49 12.68 4.04 0.87
C GLY A 49 12.48 3.45 2.27
N ASP A 50 13.35 2.51 2.65
CA ASP A 50 13.35 1.87 3.97
C ASP A 50 14.26 2.59 4.98
N SER A 51 14.65 3.85 4.72
CA SER A 51 15.49 4.65 5.60
C SER A 51 14.71 5.83 6.19
N VAL A 52 14.89 6.04 7.48
CA VAL A 52 14.41 7.22 8.20
C VAL A 52 15.61 8.01 8.70
N THR A 53 15.64 9.30 8.39
CA THR A 53 16.64 10.23 8.90
C THR A 53 15.94 11.31 9.73
N ILE A 54 16.45 11.58 10.91
CA ILE A 54 16.01 12.64 11.81
C ILE A 54 17.07 13.75 11.77
N THR A 55 16.61 14.99 11.68
CA THR A 55 17.40 16.20 11.81
C THR A 55 16.97 16.96 13.07
N TYR A 56 17.92 17.18 13.95
CA TYR A 56 17.75 17.85 15.23
C TYR A 56 17.82 19.38 15.08
N PRO A 57 17.36 20.15 16.10
CA PRO A 57 17.45 21.62 16.07
C PRO A 57 18.87 22.17 15.94
N ASP A 58 19.87 21.43 16.42
CA ASP A 58 21.29 21.74 16.30
C ASP A 58 21.90 21.32 14.96
N GLN A 59 21.08 20.79 14.04
CA GLN A 59 21.44 20.24 12.72
C GLN A 59 22.16 18.88 12.76
N SER A 60 22.38 18.30 13.94
CA SER A 60 22.86 16.92 14.03
C SER A 60 21.83 15.95 13.44
N THR A 61 22.29 14.77 13.02
CA THR A 61 21.44 13.78 12.35
C THR A 61 21.59 12.40 12.93
N TYR A 62 20.47 11.68 12.93
CA TYR A 62 20.42 10.27 13.26
C TYR A 62 19.62 9.55 12.17
N GLN A 63 20.16 8.47 11.64
CA GLN A 63 19.57 7.73 10.54
C GLN A 63 19.48 6.25 10.88
N THR A 64 18.33 5.65 10.57
CA THR A 64 18.12 4.21 10.67
C THR A 64 17.66 3.67 9.31
N MET A 65 18.37 2.66 8.81
CA MET A 65 17.94 1.86 7.67
C MET A 65 17.30 0.57 8.19
N TYR A 66 16.03 0.37 7.84
CA TYR A 66 15.29 -0.85 8.15
C TYR A 66 15.50 -1.86 7.03
N GLN A 67 15.84 -3.10 7.39
CA GLN A 67 15.96 -4.21 6.47
C GLN A 67 15.16 -5.40 6.99
N ASN A 68 14.93 -6.38 6.13
CA ASN A 68 14.13 -7.53 6.49
C ASN A 68 14.85 -8.39 7.55
N GLY A 69 14.45 -8.26 8.80
CA GLY A 69 15.05 -8.97 9.95
C GLY A 69 16.05 -8.17 10.78
N GLY A 70 16.20 -6.87 10.56
CA GLY A 70 17.05 -6.02 11.40
C GLY A 70 17.08 -4.55 10.98
N SER A 71 17.75 -3.72 11.77
CA SER A 71 17.99 -2.31 11.46
C SER A 71 19.47 -1.98 11.64
N PHE A 72 19.94 -1.01 10.86
CA PHE A 72 21.27 -0.44 11.00
C PHE A 72 21.14 1.06 11.22
N SER A 73 21.75 1.58 12.29
CA SER A 73 21.72 3.00 12.62
C SER A 73 23.09 3.64 12.44
N GLY A 74 23.10 4.91 12.03
CA GLY A 74 24.26 5.77 11.96
C GLY A 74 23.89 7.20 12.35
N TRP A 75 24.88 8.00 12.73
CA TRP A 75 24.67 9.36 13.21
C TRP A 75 25.82 10.28 12.76
N SER A 76 25.60 11.58 12.79
CA SER A 76 26.65 12.58 12.54
C SER A 76 27.62 12.70 13.72
N GLU A 77 28.82 13.23 13.48
CA GLU A 77 29.87 13.32 14.52
C GLU A 77 29.48 14.23 15.70
N ASP A 78 28.63 15.21 15.44
CA ASP A 78 28.09 16.18 16.39
C ASP A 78 26.82 15.69 17.11
N TYR A 79 26.36 14.47 16.83
CA TYR A 79 25.21 13.88 17.48
C TYR A 79 25.51 13.50 18.94
N ASP A 80 24.69 14.01 19.85
CA ASP A 80 24.72 13.69 21.28
C ASP A 80 23.39 13.06 21.71
N PRO A 81 23.36 11.76 22.12
CA PRO A 81 22.13 11.10 22.54
C PRO A 81 21.52 11.68 23.83
N ASP A 82 22.31 12.39 24.64
CA ASP A 82 21.83 13.06 25.85
C ASP A 82 21.25 14.46 25.57
N ASN A 83 21.46 14.99 24.35
CA ASN A 83 20.96 16.29 23.91
C ASN A 83 19.53 16.21 23.35
N GLY A 84 18.60 15.73 24.19
CA GLY A 84 17.18 15.65 23.86
C GLY A 84 16.66 14.22 23.76
N VAL A 85 15.81 13.95 22.76
CA VAL A 85 15.24 12.61 22.56
C VAL A 85 16.22 11.75 21.74
N PRO A 86 16.56 10.53 22.21
CA PRO A 86 17.37 9.59 21.46
C PRO A 86 16.83 9.31 20.05
N GLY A 87 17.74 9.16 19.09
CA GLY A 87 17.39 9.12 17.67
C GLY A 87 16.68 7.83 17.26
N ASP A 88 17.01 6.73 17.92
CA ASP A 88 16.33 5.43 17.78
C ASP A 88 14.85 5.53 18.13
N VAL A 89 14.50 6.22 19.22
CA VAL A 89 13.10 6.44 19.61
C VAL A 89 12.35 7.24 18.54
N LEU A 90 12.98 8.28 17.99
CA LEU A 90 12.37 9.11 16.95
C LEU A 90 12.23 8.37 15.62
N THR A 91 13.26 7.63 15.18
CA THR A 91 13.21 6.86 13.93
C THR A 91 12.18 5.74 14.02
N ASP A 92 12.08 5.02 15.15
CA ASP A 92 11.09 3.96 15.34
C ASP A 92 9.66 4.51 15.37
N LEU A 93 9.43 5.63 16.06
CA LEU A 93 8.12 6.28 16.06
C LEU A 93 7.68 6.69 14.64
N VAL A 94 8.59 7.28 13.86
CA VAL A 94 8.33 7.65 12.47
C VAL A 94 8.11 6.41 11.60
N TRP A 95 8.93 5.38 11.75
CA TRP A 95 8.80 4.12 10.99
C TRP A 95 7.45 3.43 11.23
N GLU A 96 7.00 3.38 12.48
CA GLU A 96 5.76 2.71 12.84
C GLU A 96 4.50 3.49 12.44
N ASN A 97 4.56 4.82 12.49
CA ASN A 97 3.35 5.66 12.45
C ASN A 97 3.29 6.60 11.24
N ALA A 98 4.42 6.99 10.67
CA ALA A 98 4.49 7.97 9.58
C ALA A 98 4.85 7.36 8.23
N VAL A 99 5.58 6.24 8.20
CA VAL A 99 5.92 5.56 6.94
C VAL A 99 4.68 4.84 6.40
N PRO A 100 4.26 5.10 5.15
CA PRO A 100 3.20 4.33 4.52
C PRO A 100 3.66 2.88 4.40
N LYS A 101 2.97 1.97 5.09
CA LYS A 101 3.27 0.55 5.00
C LYS A 101 3.13 0.10 3.56
N ARG A 102 4.17 -0.55 3.03
CA ARG A 102 4.13 -1.10 1.68
C ARG A 102 3.10 -2.22 1.65
N ASP A 103 1.93 -1.92 1.12
CA ASP A 103 0.84 -2.87 1.12
C ASP A 103 1.13 -3.97 0.08
N THR A 104 1.20 -5.22 0.56
CA THR A 104 1.44 -6.40 -0.28
C THR A 104 0.18 -6.81 -1.03
N LEU A 105 -0.97 -6.27 -0.63
CA LEU A 105 -2.29 -6.59 -1.19
C LEU A 105 -2.37 -6.29 -2.70
N HIS A 106 -1.67 -5.27 -3.18
CA HIS A 106 -1.68 -4.85 -4.58
C HIS A 106 -1.12 -5.95 -5.51
N TRP A 107 -0.04 -6.62 -5.10
CA TRP A 107 0.55 -7.74 -5.83
C TRP A 107 -0.37 -8.97 -5.88
N ILE A 108 -1.00 -9.28 -4.75
CA ILE A 108 -1.94 -10.40 -4.64
C ILE A 108 -3.17 -10.13 -5.50
N LEU A 109 -3.70 -8.90 -5.46
CA LEU A 109 -4.85 -8.48 -6.24
C LEU A 109 -4.55 -8.50 -7.74
N SER A 110 -3.39 -8.02 -8.17
CA SER A 110 -2.93 -8.12 -9.57
C SER A 110 -2.89 -9.55 -10.06
N PHE A 111 -2.28 -10.44 -9.27
CA PHE A 111 -2.18 -11.85 -9.63
C PHE A 111 -3.56 -12.52 -9.74
N LEU A 112 -4.46 -12.21 -8.81
CA LEU A 112 -5.83 -12.72 -8.84
C LEU A 112 -6.59 -12.24 -10.08
N CYS A 113 -6.46 -10.96 -10.44
CA CYS A 113 -7.04 -10.39 -11.66
C CYS A 113 -6.52 -11.08 -12.93
N TRP A 114 -5.23 -11.42 -12.99
CA TRP A 114 -4.67 -12.15 -14.14
C TRP A 114 -5.16 -13.58 -14.21
N LEU A 115 -5.20 -14.30 -13.09
CA LEU A 115 -5.68 -15.68 -13.07
C LEU A 115 -7.15 -15.77 -13.47
N LEU A 116 -8.01 -14.95 -12.86
CA LEU A 116 -9.43 -14.93 -13.17
C LEU A 116 -9.69 -14.42 -14.59
N GLY A 117 -9.00 -13.35 -15.00
CA GLY A 117 -9.14 -12.79 -16.34
C GLY A 117 -8.73 -13.77 -17.43
N GLY A 118 -7.59 -14.46 -17.24
CA GLY A 118 -7.12 -15.51 -18.12
C GLY A 118 -8.06 -16.71 -18.16
N PHE A 119 -8.58 -17.15 -17.02
CA PHE A 119 -9.57 -18.23 -16.96
C PHE A 119 -10.84 -17.90 -17.75
N ILE A 120 -11.41 -16.70 -17.55
CA ILE A 120 -12.61 -16.25 -18.26
C ILE A 120 -12.34 -16.13 -19.77
N LEU A 121 -11.15 -15.65 -20.15
CA LEU A 121 -10.76 -15.46 -21.55
C LEU A 121 -10.60 -16.80 -22.31
N ILE A 122 -9.91 -17.78 -21.68
CA ILE A 122 -9.61 -19.08 -22.29
C ILE A 122 -10.82 -20.01 -22.24
N PHE A 123 -11.56 -20.01 -21.11
CA PHE A 123 -12.69 -20.92 -20.86
C PHE A 123 -14.02 -20.16 -20.63
N PRO A 124 -14.51 -19.39 -21.62
CA PRO A 124 -15.69 -18.54 -21.44
C PRO A 124 -16.97 -19.34 -21.15
N LYS A 125 -17.10 -20.55 -21.70
CA LYS A 125 -18.24 -21.45 -21.40
C LYS A 125 -18.26 -21.88 -19.94
N ALA A 126 -17.09 -22.26 -19.40
CA ALA A 126 -16.97 -22.69 -18.01
C ALA A 126 -17.23 -21.51 -17.06
N SER A 127 -16.67 -20.33 -17.34
CA SER A 127 -16.97 -19.09 -16.60
C SER A 127 -18.46 -18.81 -16.54
N TRP A 128 -19.14 -18.91 -17.69
CA TRP A 128 -20.56 -18.66 -17.79
C TRP A 128 -21.38 -19.65 -16.94
N TYR A 129 -21.05 -20.94 -16.96
CA TYR A 129 -21.73 -21.93 -16.12
C TYR A 129 -21.48 -21.70 -14.62
N VAL A 130 -20.29 -21.26 -14.22
CA VAL A 130 -20.00 -20.91 -12.82
C VAL A 130 -20.84 -19.72 -12.38
N CYS A 131 -20.93 -18.67 -13.21
CA CYS A 131 -21.64 -17.43 -12.87
C CYS A 131 -23.17 -17.53 -12.99
N TYR A 132 -23.67 -18.24 -14.01
CA TYR A 132 -25.07 -18.24 -14.41
C TYR A 132 -25.69 -19.64 -14.50
N GLY A 133 -24.88 -20.69 -14.52
CA GLY A 133 -25.37 -22.07 -14.61
C GLY A 133 -26.20 -22.51 -13.41
N TRP A 134 -26.03 -21.88 -12.25
CA TRP A 134 -26.91 -22.08 -11.09
C TRP A 134 -28.29 -21.44 -11.27
N ARG A 135 -28.42 -20.44 -12.16
CA ARG A 135 -29.67 -19.71 -12.41
C ARG A 135 -30.43 -20.22 -13.64
N PHE A 136 -29.73 -20.75 -14.63
CA PHE A 136 -30.32 -21.29 -15.85
C PHE A 136 -29.91 -22.75 -16.02
N GLN A 137 -30.76 -23.66 -15.56
CA GLN A 137 -30.55 -25.10 -15.69
C GLN A 137 -30.69 -25.51 -17.17
N ASN A 138 -29.69 -26.21 -17.71
CA ASN A 138 -29.69 -26.81 -19.07
C ASN A 138 -29.80 -25.82 -20.25
N THR A 139 -29.37 -24.57 -20.09
CA THR A 139 -29.34 -23.61 -21.22
C THR A 139 -27.91 -23.42 -21.71
N GLU A 140 -27.69 -23.57 -23.01
CA GLU A 140 -26.38 -23.28 -23.61
C GLU A 140 -26.13 -21.77 -23.71
N PRO A 141 -24.91 -21.29 -23.42
CA PRO A 141 -24.56 -19.89 -23.58
C PRO A 141 -24.61 -19.48 -25.05
N SER A 142 -25.25 -18.34 -25.32
CA SER A 142 -25.29 -17.75 -26.67
C SER A 142 -23.89 -17.28 -27.10
N SER A 143 -23.66 -17.18 -28.42
CA SER A 143 -22.40 -16.66 -28.96
C SER A 143 -22.08 -15.25 -28.46
N ALA A 144 -23.10 -14.40 -28.31
CA ALA A 144 -22.95 -13.06 -27.75
C ALA A 144 -22.50 -13.09 -26.27
N ALA A 145 -23.04 -14.02 -25.48
CA ALA A 145 -22.64 -14.18 -24.08
C ALA A 145 -21.17 -14.60 -23.98
N LEU A 146 -20.69 -15.51 -24.83
CA LEU A 146 -19.30 -15.94 -24.83
C LEU A 146 -18.32 -14.82 -25.25
N ILE A 147 -18.73 -13.95 -26.17
CA ILE A 147 -17.95 -12.76 -26.55
C ILE A 147 -17.85 -11.79 -25.36
N LEU A 148 -18.96 -11.57 -24.64
CA LEU A 148 -18.98 -10.69 -23.48
C LEU A 148 -18.10 -11.21 -22.34
N GLU A 149 -18.08 -12.52 -22.10
CA GLU A 149 -17.16 -13.16 -21.15
C GLU A 149 -15.70 -12.88 -21.54
N ARG A 150 -15.33 -13.08 -22.82
CA ARG A 150 -13.96 -12.79 -23.28
C ARG A 150 -13.56 -11.32 -23.09
N ILE A 151 -14.46 -10.38 -23.42
CA ILE A 151 -14.22 -8.95 -23.17
C ILE A 151 -14.00 -8.69 -21.68
N THR A 152 -14.81 -9.32 -20.82
CA THR A 152 -14.66 -9.23 -19.35
C THR A 152 -13.30 -9.76 -18.89
N GLY A 153 -12.85 -10.89 -19.43
CA GLY A 153 -11.53 -11.46 -19.16
C GLY A 153 -10.38 -10.51 -19.54
N VAL A 154 -10.45 -9.90 -20.74
CA VAL A 154 -9.46 -8.89 -21.18
C VAL A 154 -9.43 -7.68 -20.24
N ILE A 155 -10.60 -7.16 -19.87
CA ILE A 155 -10.70 -6.03 -18.93
C ILE A 155 -10.06 -6.38 -17.58
N LEU A 156 -10.30 -7.59 -17.06
CA LEU A 156 -9.71 -8.03 -15.79
C LEU A 156 -8.18 -8.13 -15.87
N ILE A 157 -7.65 -8.62 -16.99
CA ILE A 157 -6.19 -8.68 -17.22
C ILE A 157 -5.58 -7.29 -17.21
N ILE A 158 -6.20 -6.33 -17.92
CA ILE A 158 -5.76 -4.92 -17.94
C ILE A 158 -5.81 -4.33 -16.53
N ALA A 159 -6.88 -4.57 -15.77
CA ALA A 159 -6.99 -4.13 -14.38
C ALA A 159 -5.85 -4.71 -13.51
N GLY A 160 -5.49 -5.98 -13.71
CA GLY A 160 -4.36 -6.60 -13.02
C GLY A 160 -3.03 -5.90 -13.32
N PHE A 161 -2.79 -5.44 -14.55
CA PHE A 161 -1.60 -4.64 -14.87
C PHE A 161 -1.60 -3.29 -14.18
N ILE A 162 -2.76 -2.63 -14.10
CA ILE A 162 -2.90 -1.33 -13.43
C ILE A 162 -2.65 -1.46 -11.93
N CYS A 163 -3.17 -2.50 -11.28
CA CYS A 163 -3.00 -2.74 -9.84
C CYS A 163 -1.54 -2.94 -9.37
N ILE A 164 -0.59 -3.24 -10.27
CA ILE A 164 0.84 -3.35 -9.89
C ILE A 164 1.43 -1.98 -9.52
N PHE A 165 0.87 -0.92 -10.12
CA PHE A 165 1.41 0.43 -10.02
C PHE A 165 0.67 1.33 -9.02
N ILE A 166 -0.45 0.84 -8.49
CA ILE A 166 -1.23 1.49 -7.42
C ILE A 166 -0.80 0.84 -6.12
#